data_AF-A0A954HPA2-F1
#
_entry.id   AF-A0A954HPA2-F1
#
_cell.length_a   1.000
_cell.length_b   1.000
_cell.length_c   1.000
_cell.angle_alpha   90.00
_cell.angle_beta   90.00
_cell.angle_gamma   90.00
#
_symmetry.space_group_name_H-M   'P 1'
#
loop_
_entity.id
_entity.type
_entity.pdbx_description
1 polymer ?
#
loop_
_entity_poly.entity_id
_entity_poly.type
_entity_poly.pdbx_seq_one_letter_code
_entity_poly.pdbx_strand_id
1 'polypeptide(L)'
;RGPNWNFFGIYEFWDVHKVKAANNVNLSEFFWNSSMVSWVFGGLPKGAAVGNSPTLTLLVRESPGILATIAYFAILPPILGLSVFRKFLVRMGVLRFMVFSNLVLWMAVLPIKMLLRWAFALKYIVGIPEWFFNI
;
A
#
# COMPACT_ATOMS: atom_id res chain seq x y z
N ARG A 1 15.18 14.09 -6.01
CA ARG A 1 15.60 13.31 -7.19
C ARG A 1 16.17 14.34 -8.16
N GLY A 2 17.43 14.19 -8.58
CA GLY A 2 17.99 15.04 -9.63
C GLY A 2 17.22 14.85 -10.94
N PRO A 3 17.43 15.72 -11.95
CA PRO A 3 16.93 15.48 -13.30
C PRO A 3 17.37 14.07 -13.76
N ASN A 4 16.42 13.26 -14.24
CA ASN A 4 16.66 11.92 -14.81
C ASN A 4 17.06 10.77 -13.84
N TRP A 5 16.31 10.57 -12.75
CA TRP A 5 16.37 9.35 -11.91
C TRP A 5 15.35 8.30 -12.38
N ASN A 6 15.60 7.69 -13.54
CA ASN A 6 14.78 6.64 -14.13
C ASN A 6 15.44 5.27 -14.00
N PHE A 7 14.61 4.21 -13.93
CA PHE A 7 15.12 2.83 -13.95
C PHE A 7 15.52 2.47 -15.39
N PHE A 8 16.69 1.86 -15.54
CA PHE A 8 17.21 1.35 -16.81
C PHE A 8 17.13 -0.18 -16.81
N GLY A 9 16.66 -0.75 -17.93
CA GLY A 9 16.67 -2.19 -18.12
C GLY A 9 18.09 -2.76 -18.21
N ILE A 10 18.22 -4.09 -18.11
CA ILE A 10 19.51 -4.82 -18.10
C ILE A 10 20.36 -4.55 -19.37
N TYR A 11 19.73 -4.15 -20.48
CA TYR A 11 20.39 -3.82 -21.75
C TYR A 11 20.02 -2.44 -22.30
N GLU A 12 19.48 -1.55 -21.46
CA GLU A 12 19.13 -0.20 -21.88
C GLU A 12 20.30 0.75 -21.63
N PHE A 13 20.71 1.50 -22.65
CA PHE A 13 21.75 2.51 -22.47
C PHE A 13 21.26 3.64 -21.57
N TRP A 14 22.17 4.13 -20.74
CA TRP A 14 21.92 5.30 -19.90
C TRP A 14 21.83 6.55 -20.80
N ASP A 15 20.62 7.08 -20.98
CA ASP A 15 20.37 8.30 -21.76
C ASP A 15 19.87 9.43 -20.83
N VAL A 16 20.58 10.57 -20.87
CA VAL A 16 20.29 11.80 -20.13
C VAL A 16 18.93 12.39 -20.53
N HIS A 17 18.55 12.22 -21.80
CA HIS A 17 17.35 12.82 -22.39
C HIS A 17 16.11 11.95 -22.29
N LYS A 18 16.21 10.80 -21.61
CA LYS A 18 15.07 9.90 -21.41
C LYS A 18 14.08 10.50 -20.42
N VAL A 19 13.09 11.23 -20.93
CA VAL A 19 11.98 11.78 -20.14
C VAL A 19 10.86 10.75 -20.00
N LYS A 20 11.16 9.55 -19.49
CA LYS A 20 10.11 8.60 -19.11
C LYS A 20 9.68 8.90 -17.69
N ALA A 21 8.66 9.74 -17.52
CA ALA A 21 8.12 10.02 -16.19
C ALA A 21 7.65 8.69 -15.56
N ALA A 22 8.19 8.36 -14.39
CA ALA A 22 7.57 7.33 -13.55
C ALA A 22 6.18 7.84 -13.16
N ASN A 23 5.14 7.28 -13.79
CA ASN A 23 3.75 7.56 -13.44
C ASN A 23 3.51 6.95 -12.06
N ASN A 24 3.70 7.78 -11.03
CA ASN A 24 3.48 7.37 -9.65
C ASN A 24 1.97 7.33 -9.41
N VAL A 25 1.43 6.13 -9.20
CA VAL A 25 0.00 5.89 -9.01
C VAL A 25 -0.27 5.60 -7.53
N ASN A 26 -1.41 6.06 -7.02
CA ASN A 26 -1.87 5.74 -5.67
C ASN A 26 -2.47 4.32 -5.62
N LEU A 27 -2.46 3.67 -4.46
CA LEU A 27 -3.05 2.33 -4.33
C LEU A 27 -4.55 2.32 -4.63
N SER A 28 -5.28 3.36 -4.23
CA SER A 28 -6.70 3.51 -4.57
C SER A 28 -6.90 3.55 -6.09
N GLU A 29 -6.08 4.31 -6.81
CA GLU A 29 -6.14 4.35 -8.27
C GLU A 29 -5.80 3.02 -8.92
N PHE A 30 -4.80 2.31 -8.38
CA PHE A 30 -4.43 0.98 -8.86
C PHE A 30 -5.55 -0.06 -8.65
N PHE A 31 -6.20 -0.04 -7.48
CA PHE A 31 -7.26 -0.98 -7.14
C PHE A 31 -8.55 -0.70 -7.92
N TRP A 32 -9.04 0.55 -7.90
CA TRP A 32 -10.30 0.91 -8.53
C TRP A 32 -10.26 0.90 -10.06
N ASN A 33 -9.10 1.20 -10.67
CA ASN A 33 -8.92 1.10 -12.13
C ASN A 33 -8.50 -0.30 -12.59
N SER A 34 -8.39 -1.28 -11.69
CA SER A 34 -8.16 -2.66 -12.11
C SER A 34 -9.36 -3.16 -12.95
N SER A 35 -9.11 -3.92 -14.01
CA SER A 35 -10.13 -4.32 -14.99
C SER A 35 -11.34 -4.99 -14.35
N MET A 36 -11.12 -5.82 -13.34
CA MET A 36 -12.18 -6.50 -12.60
C MET A 36 -13.01 -5.52 -11.75
N VAL A 37 -12.38 -4.66 -10.97
CA VAL A 37 -13.09 -3.74 -10.06
C VAL A 37 -13.78 -2.63 -10.86
N SER A 38 -13.11 -2.10 -11.89
CA SER A 38 -13.67 -1.06 -12.75
C SER A 38 -14.91 -1.54 -13.51
N TRP A 39 -14.99 -2.82 -13.87
CA TRP A 39 -16.18 -3.38 -14.53
C TRP A 39 -17.37 -3.49 -13.58
N VAL A 40 -17.14 -3.82 -12.31
CA VAL A 40 -18.21 -3.98 -11.30
C VAL A 40 -18.64 -2.64 -10.69
N PHE A 41 -17.70 -1.72 -10.46
CA PHE A 41 -17.91 -0.50 -9.67
C PHE A 41 -17.73 0.81 -10.45
N GLY A 42 -17.39 0.76 -11.74
CA GLY A 42 -17.31 1.94 -12.60
C GLY A 42 -16.02 2.77 -12.47
N GLY A 43 -14.97 2.23 -11.83
CA GLY A 43 -13.66 2.89 -11.68
C GLY A 43 -13.51 3.65 -10.37
N LEU A 44 -12.63 4.67 -10.33
CA LEU A 44 -12.45 5.48 -9.12
C LEU A 44 -13.74 6.20 -8.72
N PRO A 45 -14.20 6.05 -7.46
CA PRO A 45 -15.24 6.91 -6.94
C PRO A 45 -14.73 8.36 -6.85
N LYS A 46 -15.39 9.27 -7.57
CA LYS A 46 -15.10 10.71 -7.60
C LYS A 46 -16.39 11.51 -7.34
N GLY A 47 -16.28 12.64 -6.66
CA GLY A 47 -17.41 13.54 -6.36
C GLY A 47 -18.34 13.02 -5.26
N ALA A 48 -19.56 13.57 -5.15
CA ALA A 48 -20.55 13.20 -4.13
C ALA A 48 -21.35 11.92 -4.50
N ALA A 49 -20.68 10.89 -5.01
CA ALA A 49 -21.29 9.67 -5.55
C ALA A 49 -21.92 8.73 -4.48
N VAL A 50 -21.53 8.84 -3.20
CA VAL A 50 -22.04 7.99 -2.11
C VAL A 50 -22.78 8.84 -1.08
N GLY A 51 -24.11 8.75 -1.06
CA GLY A 51 -24.96 9.34 -0.02
C GLY A 51 -24.92 10.86 0.09
N ASN A 52 -24.64 11.59 -1.00
CA ASN A 52 -24.53 13.06 -1.05
C ASN A 52 -23.53 13.67 -0.06
N SER A 53 -22.62 12.85 0.51
CA SER A 53 -21.67 13.29 1.53
C SER A 53 -20.25 13.14 0.97
N PRO A 54 -19.50 14.23 0.77
CA PRO A 54 -18.15 14.16 0.21
C PRO A 54 -17.24 13.27 1.07
N THR A 55 -17.36 13.34 2.40
CA THR A 55 -16.56 12.54 3.35
C THR A 55 -16.67 11.02 3.15
N LEU A 56 -17.87 10.50 2.89
CA LEU A 56 -18.08 9.06 2.69
C LEU A 56 -17.42 8.58 1.40
N THR A 57 -17.42 9.40 0.35
CA THR A 57 -16.79 9.04 -0.92
C THR A 57 -15.27 8.93 -0.79
N LEU A 58 -14.63 9.78 0.02
CA LEU A 58 -13.20 9.70 0.31
C LEU A 58 -12.85 8.40 1.04
N LEU A 59 -13.64 8.04 2.06
CA LEU A 59 -13.42 6.82 2.82
C LEU A 59 -13.57 5.57 1.95
N VAL A 60 -14.55 5.52 1.07
CA VAL A 60 -14.71 4.39 0.12
C VAL A 60 -13.53 4.36 -0.86
N ARG A 61 -13.12 5.52 -1.40
CA ARG A 61 -11.98 5.62 -2.33
C ARG A 61 -10.70 5.04 -1.73
N GLU A 62 -10.39 5.41 -0.49
CA GLU A 62 -9.16 5.01 0.19
C GLU A 62 -9.32 3.74 1.05
N SER A 63 -10.52 3.16 1.09
CA SER A 63 -10.82 1.94 1.85
C SER A 63 -9.90 0.77 1.52
N PRO A 64 -9.42 0.54 0.28
CA PRO A 64 -8.50 -0.57 0.02
C PRO A 64 -7.17 -0.42 0.79
N GLY A 65 -6.64 0.81 0.88
CA GLY A 65 -5.40 1.09 1.61
C GLY A 65 -5.60 1.04 3.13
N ILE A 66 -6.72 1.55 3.63
CA ILE A 66 -7.06 1.49 5.06
C ILE A 66 -7.25 0.03 5.49
N LEU A 67 -8.02 -0.73 4.72
CA LEU A 67 -8.26 -2.14 5.00
C LEU A 67 -6.98 -2.97 4.90
N ALA A 68 -6.12 -2.69 3.92
CA ALA A 68 -4.82 -3.35 3.80
C ALA A 68 -3.92 -3.09 5.01
N THR A 69 -3.88 -1.86 5.53
CA THR A 69 -3.06 -1.52 6.71
C THR A 69 -3.62 -2.14 8.01
N ILE A 70 -4.94 -2.13 8.19
CA ILE A 70 -5.59 -2.80 9.33
C ILE A 70 -5.36 -4.31 9.26
N ALA A 71 -5.57 -4.92 8.09
CA ALA A 71 -5.29 -6.34 7.88
C ALA A 71 -3.82 -6.67 8.18
N TYR A 72 -2.90 -5.78 7.79
CA TYR A 72 -1.47 -5.96 8.04
C TYR A 72 -1.11 -6.01 9.53
N PHE A 73 -1.74 -5.19 10.39
CA PHE A 73 -1.44 -5.24 11.83
C PHE A 73 -2.32 -6.19 12.64
N ALA A 74 -3.53 -6.50 12.17
CA ALA A 74 -4.45 -7.37 12.90
C ALA A 74 -4.29 -8.85 12.53
N ILE A 75 -4.11 -9.15 11.23
CA ILE A 75 -4.20 -10.51 10.70
C ILE A 75 -2.82 -11.17 10.55
N LEU A 76 -1.78 -10.42 10.19
CA LEU A 76 -0.44 -10.99 10.06
C LEU A 76 0.16 -11.50 11.38
N PRO A 77 0.02 -10.85 12.54
CA PRO A 77 0.53 -11.39 13.81
C PRO A 77 0.07 -12.82 14.11
N PRO A 78 -1.23 -13.16 14.10
CA PRO A 78 -1.64 -14.55 14.35
C PRO A 78 -1.18 -15.51 13.26
N ILE A 79 -1.17 -15.11 11.98
CA ILE A 79 -0.69 -15.95 10.88
C ILE A 79 0.79 -16.30 11.04
N LEU A 80 1.63 -15.32 11.41
CA LEU A 80 3.05 -15.52 11.65
C LEU A 80 3.29 -16.46 12.85
N GLY A 81 2.44 -16.37 13.87
CA GLY A 81 2.48 -17.26 15.03
C GLY A 81 2.14 -18.71 14.71
N LEU A 82 1.29 -18.95 13.71
CA LEU A 82 0.90 -20.30 13.28
C LEU A 82 1.90 -20.91 12.29
N SER A 83 2.57 -20.08 11.49
CA SER A 83 3.50 -20.50 10.44
C SER A 83 4.97 -20.43 10.92
N VAL A 84 5.66 -19.33 10.61
CA VAL A 84 7.12 -19.19 10.71
C VAL A 84 7.61 -19.07 12.16
N PHE A 85 6.86 -18.38 13.02
CA PHE A 85 7.26 -18.08 14.40
C PHE A 85 6.58 -18.97 15.45
N ARG A 86 6.11 -20.16 15.07
CA ARG A 86 5.43 -21.09 15.98
C ARG A 86 6.22 -21.42 17.24
N LYS A 87 7.54 -21.59 17.13
CA LYS A 87 8.42 -21.84 18.29
C LYS A 87 8.46 -20.65 19.26
N PHE A 88 8.37 -19.43 18.76
CA PHE A 88 8.34 -18.21 19.57
C PHE A 88 6.99 -18.01 20.26
N LEU A 89 5.89 -18.35 19.59
CA LEU A 89 4.55 -18.31 20.17
C LEU A 89 4.42 -19.27 21.37
N VAL A 90 4.91 -20.51 21.24
CA VAL A 90 4.85 -21.51 22.32
C VAL A 90 5.69 -21.10 23.53
N ARG A 91 6.85 -20.46 23.32
CA ARG A 91 7.75 -20.05 24.41
C ARG A 91 7.30 -18.80 25.15
N MET A 92 6.76 -17.80 24.44
CA MET A 92 6.40 -16.51 25.03
C MET A 92 4.93 -16.45 25.49
N GLY A 93 4.06 -17.30 24.94
CA GLY A 93 2.62 -17.19 25.09
C GLY A 93 2.01 -16.17 24.12
N VAL A 94 0.69 -16.25 23.96
CA VAL A 94 -0.07 -15.54 22.90
C VAL A 94 0.08 -14.02 22.99
N LEU A 95 -0.16 -13.44 24.17
CA LEU A 95 -0.23 -11.98 24.33
C LEU A 95 1.12 -11.29 24.12
N ARG A 96 2.21 -11.88 24.66
CA ARG A 96 3.57 -11.37 24.47
C ARG A 96 4.03 -11.50 23.02
N PHE A 97 3.66 -12.61 22.38
CA PHE A 97 3.94 -12.82 20.97
C PHE A 97 3.21 -11.82 20.05
N MET A 98 1.95 -11.48 20.35
CA MET A 98 1.21 -10.46 19.60
C MET A 98 1.88 -9.08 19.65
N VAL A 99 2.38 -8.67 20.81
CA VAL A 99 3.11 -7.40 20.94
C VAL A 99 4.43 -7.46 20.18
N PHE A 100 5.21 -8.54 20.37
CA PHE A 100 6.49 -8.73 19.68
C PHE A 100 6.35 -8.71 18.15
N SER A 101 5.40 -9.48 17.61
CA SER A 101 5.18 -9.56 16.17
C SER A 101 4.73 -8.23 15.58
N ASN A 102 3.90 -7.45 16.28
CA ASN A 102 3.55 -6.10 15.85
C ASN A 102 4.78 -5.19 15.76
N LEU A 103 5.69 -5.23 16.73
CA LEU A 103 6.94 -4.45 16.69
C LEU A 103 7.82 -4.85 15.49
N VAL A 104 7.94 -6.14 15.20
CA VAL A 104 8.66 -6.63 14.02
C VAL A 104 8.00 -6.14 12.73
N LEU A 105 6.67 -6.20 12.66
CA LEU A 105 5.91 -5.73 11.51
C LEU A 105 6.08 -4.23 11.28
N TRP A 106 6.17 -3.42 12.33
CA TRP A 106 6.50 -1.99 12.25
C TRP A 106 7.84 -1.74 11.56
N MET A 107 8.88 -2.49 11.93
CA MET A 107 10.20 -2.38 11.28
C MET A 107 10.15 -2.84 9.82
N ALA A 108 9.34 -3.86 9.52
CA ALA A 108 9.19 -4.40 8.17
C ALA A 108 8.40 -3.49 7.22
N VAL A 109 7.60 -2.52 7.71
CA VAL A 109 6.86 -1.59 6.84
C VAL A 109 7.79 -0.81 5.91
N LEU A 110 8.97 -0.39 6.41
CA LEU A 110 9.93 0.40 5.62
C LEU A 110 10.43 -0.34 4.37
N PRO A 111 11.03 -1.55 4.47
CA PRO A 111 11.46 -2.28 3.29
C PRO A 111 10.29 -2.70 2.39
N ILE A 112 9.13 -3.06 2.96
CA ILE A 112 7.93 -3.39 2.18
C ILE A 112 7.49 -2.20 1.32
N LYS A 113 7.47 -0.99 1.90
CA LYS A 113 7.15 0.23 1.17
C LYS A 113 8.16 0.53 0.06
N MET A 114 9.45 0.23 0.27
CA MET A 114 10.46 0.35 -0.78
C MET A 114 10.22 -0.62 -1.93
N LEU A 115 9.87 -1.88 -1.63
CA LEU A 115 9.55 -2.88 -2.65
C LEU A 115 8.31 -2.51 -3.46
N LEU A 116 7.23 -2.09 -2.81
CA LEU A 116 5.99 -1.65 -3.48
C LEU A 116 6.25 -0.45 -4.41
N ARG A 117 7.09 0.48 -3.97
CA ARG A 117 7.50 1.61 -4.79
C ARG A 117 8.31 1.20 -6.01
N TRP A 118 9.19 0.21 -5.88
CA TRP A 118 10.03 -0.22 -6.99
C TRP A 118 9.27 -1.11 -7.98
N ALA A 119 8.49 -2.07 -7.48
CA ALA A 119 7.77 -3.04 -8.30
C ALA A 119 6.57 -2.42 -9.04
N PHE A 120 5.82 -1.53 -8.39
CA PHE A 120 4.56 -1.01 -8.93
C PHE A 120 4.53 0.51 -9.10
N ALA A 121 5.68 1.20 -8.94
CA ALA A 121 5.75 2.67 -8.94
C ALA A 121 4.75 3.33 -7.97
N LEU A 122 4.42 2.65 -6.86
CA LEU A 122 3.40 3.13 -5.93
C LEU A 122 3.86 4.38 -5.16
N LYS A 123 3.03 5.42 -5.16
CA LYS A 123 3.31 6.67 -4.43
C LYS A 123 2.92 6.56 -2.95
N TYR A 124 1.64 6.28 -2.72
CA TYR A 124 0.98 6.22 -1.41
C TYR A 124 0.06 4.98 -1.35
N ILE A 125 0.02 4.36 -0.18
CA ILE A 125 -0.91 3.29 0.20
C ILE A 125 -2.26 3.92 0.54
N VAL A 126 -2.23 5.02 1.30
CA VAL A 126 -3.40 5.86 1.58
C VAL A 126 -3.03 7.31 1.30
N GLY A 127 -3.74 7.94 0.37
CA GLY A 127 -3.48 9.32 -0.03
C GLY A 127 -4.76 10.14 0.02
N ILE A 128 -5.00 10.82 1.13
CA ILE A 128 -6.12 11.76 1.30
C ILE A 128 -5.57 13.18 1.20
N PRO A 129 -5.56 13.80 0.00
CA PRO A 129 -5.03 15.16 -0.16
C PRO A 129 -5.81 16.20 0.65
N GLU A 130 -7.09 15.98 0.91
CA GLU A 130 -7.98 16.92 1.65
C GLU A 130 -7.62 17.04 3.13
N TRP A 131 -7.07 15.97 3.72
CA TRP A 131 -6.64 15.93 5.13
C TRP A 131 -5.12 15.86 5.26
N PHE A 132 -4.39 16.09 4.15
CA PHE A 132 -2.93 15.96 4.07
C PHE A 132 -2.39 14.61 4.58
N PHE A 133 -3.22 13.56 4.59
CA PHE A 133 -2.87 12.26 5.13
C PHE A 133 -2.28 11.38 4.01
N ASN A 134 -0.97 11.15 4.08
CA ASN A 134 -0.22 10.44 3.04
C ASN A 134 0.70 9.38 3.67
N ILE A 135 0.31 8.11 3.58
CA ILE A 135 1.06 6.95 4.11
C ILE A 135 1.52 6.04 2.97
#